data_AF-A0A0W0THJ7-F1
#
_entry.id   AF-A0A0W0THJ7-F1
#
_cell.length_a   1.000
_cell.length_b   1.000
_cell.length_c   1.000
_cell.angle_alpha   90.00
_cell.angle_beta   90.00
_cell.angle_gamma   90.00
#
_symmetry.space_group_name_H-M   'P 1'
#
loop_
_entity.id
_entity.type
_entity.pdbx_description
1 polymer ?
#
loop_
_entity_poly.entity_id
_entity_poly.type
_entity_poly.pdbx_seq_one_letter_code
_entity_poly.pdbx_strand_id
1 'polypeptide(L)'
;MIDEQPAPSKFINAVDKEMHDSILRLDQKLKGLLAEIRVKKEAMALEKSDEVIENRKKHLLILEDEVSQALESIRTLVNMTVSEELSDEEFNAINQENLESLRQVFDDNIDKITKLQKAF
;
A
#
# COMPACT_ATOMS: atom_id res chain seq x y z
N MET A 1 -28.84 -25.93 18.83
CA MET A 1 -28.17 -25.30 17.68
C MET A 1 -27.16 -24.36 18.31
N ILE A 2 -25.88 -24.62 18.13
CA ILE A 2 -24.84 -23.70 18.61
C ILE A 2 -24.75 -22.66 17.50
N ASP A 3 -25.19 -21.43 17.79
CA ASP A 3 -24.89 -20.29 16.92
C ASP A 3 -23.36 -20.14 16.94
N GLU A 4 -22.71 -20.59 15.87
CA GLU A 4 -21.30 -20.28 15.63
C GLU A 4 -21.21 -18.76 15.44
N GLN A 5 -20.76 -18.07 16.47
CA GLN A 5 -20.38 -16.66 16.38
C GLN A 5 -19.29 -16.55 15.30
N PRO A 6 -19.39 -15.58 14.36
CA PRO A 6 -18.35 -15.36 13.36
C PRO A 6 -16.99 -15.13 14.05
N ALA A 7 -15.96 -15.85 13.61
CA ALA A 7 -14.62 -15.58 14.10
C ALA A 7 -14.13 -14.22 13.57
N PRO A 8 -13.39 -13.43 14.37
CA PRO A 8 -12.83 -12.17 13.92
C PRO A 8 -12.03 -12.35 12.62
N SER A 9 -12.47 -11.68 11.56
CA SER A 9 -11.81 -11.71 10.26
C SER A 9 -10.82 -10.54 10.16
N LYS A 10 -9.72 -10.75 9.45
CA LYS A 10 -8.84 -9.64 9.08
C LYS A 10 -9.47 -8.89 7.93
N PHE A 11 -9.30 -7.57 7.88
CA PHE A 11 -9.82 -6.71 6.81
C PHE A 11 -9.56 -7.28 5.42
N ILE A 12 -8.34 -7.76 5.16
CA ILE A 12 -7.96 -8.32 3.86
C ILE A 12 -8.73 -9.59 3.48
N ASN A 13 -9.19 -10.37 4.46
CA ASN A 13 -10.00 -11.56 4.23
C ASN A 13 -11.48 -11.22 4.08
N ALA A 14 -11.91 -10.13 4.70
CA ALA A 14 -13.30 -9.72 4.74
C ALA A 14 -13.72 -8.82 3.58
N VAL A 15 -12.79 -8.26 2.79
CA VAL A 15 -13.13 -7.48 1.60
C VAL A 15 -13.35 -8.36 0.38
N ASP A 16 -14.11 -7.85 -0.59
CA ASP A 16 -14.25 -8.52 -1.88
C ASP A 16 -12.91 -8.71 -2.61
N LYS A 17 -12.95 -9.59 -3.63
CA LYS A 17 -11.77 -9.94 -4.41
C LYS A 17 -11.16 -8.74 -5.14
N GLU A 18 -11.96 -7.81 -5.64
CA GLU A 18 -11.46 -6.68 -6.42
C GLU A 18 -10.65 -5.72 -5.55
N MET A 19 -11.16 -5.44 -4.36
CA MET A 19 -10.51 -4.63 -3.34
C MET A 19 -9.25 -5.31 -2.82
N HIS A 20 -9.34 -6.61 -2.49
CA HIS A 20 -8.19 -7.43 -2.14
C HIS A 20 -7.07 -7.33 -3.20
N ASP A 21 -7.42 -7.52 -4.48
CA ASP A 21 -6.47 -7.48 -5.58
C ASP A 21 -5.90 -6.05 -5.81
N SER A 22 -6.67 -5.00 -5.54
CA SER A 22 -6.16 -3.62 -5.59
C SER A 22 -5.14 -3.34 -4.47
N ILE A 23 -5.41 -3.78 -3.24
CA ILE A 23 -4.47 -3.69 -2.10
C ILE A 23 -3.14 -4.38 -2.44
N LEU A 24 -3.21 -5.63 -2.91
CA LEU A 24 -2.00 -6.39 -3.23
C LEU A 24 -1.19 -5.76 -4.36
N ARG A 25 -1.85 -5.22 -5.39
CA ARG A 25 -1.19 -4.52 -6.48
C ARG A 25 -0.49 -3.25 -5.98
N LEU A 26 -1.12 -2.47 -5.11
CA LEU A 26 -0.51 -1.28 -4.53
C LEU A 26 0.71 -1.61 -3.65
N ASP A 27 0.60 -2.61 -2.77
CA ASP A 27 1.71 -3.10 -1.95
C ASP A 27 2.91 -3.54 -2.81
N GLN A 28 2.66 -4.33 -3.86
CA GLN A 28 3.71 -4.77 -4.79
C GLN A 28 4.38 -3.59 -5.52
N LYS A 29 3.59 -2.61 -5.96
CA LYS A 29 4.09 -1.40 -6.64
C LYS A 29 4.97 -0.56 -5.73
N LEU A 30 4.55 -0.34 -4.49
CA LEU A 30 5.34 0.39 -3.49
C LEU A 30 6.64 -0.35 -3.14
N LYS A 31 6.61 -1.68 -3.00
CA LYS A 31 7.83 -2.49 -2.80
C LYS A 31 8.80 -2.37 -3.98
N GLY A 32 8.28 -2.39 -5.20
CA GLY A 32 9.09 -2.19 -6.42
C GLY A 32 9.74 -0.81 -6.44
N LEU A 33 8.97 0.24 -6.19
CA LEU A 33 9.48 1.62 -6.11
C LEU A 33 10.54 1.76 -5.00
N LEU A 34 10.32 1.18 -3.83
CA LEU A 34 11.28 1.20 -2.73
C LEU A 34 12.62 0.55 -3.12
N ALA A 35 12.58 -0.57 -3.83
CA ALA A 35 13.78 -1.25 -4.30
C ALA A 35 14.54 -0.37 -5.31
N GLU A 36 13.84 0.24 -6.26
CA GLU A 36 14.44 1.17 -7.24
C GLU A 36 15.09 2.39 -6.58
N ILE A 37 14.42 2.99 -5.59
CA ILE A 37 14.97 4.11 -4.81
C ILE A 37 16.28 3.71 -4.13
N ARG A 38 16.30 2.54 -3.47
CA ARG A 38 17.50 2.03 -2.77
C ARG A 38 18.66 1.80 -3.73
N VAL A 39 18.41 1.16 -4.87
CA VAL A 39 19.43 0.95 -5.91
C VAL A 39 19.99 2.29 -6.41
N LYS A 40 19.13 3.29 -6.67
CA LYS A 40 19.58 4.62 -7.11
C LYS A 40 20.40 5.32 -6.03
N LYS A 41 20.02 5.22 -4.76
CA LYS A 41 20.80 5.77 -3.64
C LYS A 41 22.18 5.12 -3.54
N GLU A 42 22.26 3.80 -3.67
CA GLU A 42 23.52 3.06 -3.65
C GLU A 42 24.42 3.46 -4.81
N ALA A 43 23.86 3.60 -6.02
CA ALA A 43 24.61 4.08 -7.18
C ALA A 43 25.19 5.50 -6.94
N MET A 44 24.38 6.41 -6.39
CA MET A 44 24.82 7.78 -6.07
C MET A 44 25.85 7.84 -4.93
N ALA A 45 25.97 6.80 -4.10
CA ALA A 45 27.00 6.74 -3.06
C ALA A 45 28.41 6.62 -3.64
N LEU A 46 28.53 6.12 -4.89
CA LEU A 46 29.79 5.97 -5.62
C LEU A 46 30.15 7.21 -6.44
N GLU A 47 29.21 8.15 -6.61
CA GLU A 47 29.42 9.38 -7.37
C GLU A 47 30.19 10.43 -6.54
N LYS A 48 30.99 11.26 -7.22
CA LYS A 48 31.73 12.35 -6.57
C LYS A 48 30.74 13.37 -6.01
N SER A 49 30.73 13.55 -4.69
CA SER A 49 29.79 14.45 -4.02
C SER A 49 29.91 15.89 -4.53
N ASP A 50 28.81 16.40 -5.07
CA ASP A 50 28.56 17.80 -5.38
C ASP A 50 27.16 18.19 -4.88
N GLU A 51 26.83 19.47 -4.94
CA GLU A 51 25.55 20.00 -4.44
C GLU A 51 24.33 19.36 -5.13
N VAL A 52 24.44 19.01 -6.42
CA VAL A 52 23.34 18.39 -7.18
C VAL A 52 23.11 16.97 -6.71
N ILE A 53 24.18 16.19 -6.54
CA ILE A 53 24.14 14.81 -6.05
C ILE A 53 23.63 14.77 -4.61
N GLU A 54 24.09 15.66 -3.73
CA GLU A 54 23.62 15.69 -2.34
C GLU A 54 22.14 16.09 -2.24
N ASN A 55 21.68 17.04 -3.08
CA ASN A 55 20.26 17.38 -3.14
C ASN A 55 19.41 16.22 -3.65
N ARG A 56 19.88 15.47 -4.66
CA ARG A 56 19.20 14.26 -5.15
C ARG A 56 19.14 13.16 -4.09
N LYS A 57 20.24 12.92 -3.36
CA LYS A 57 20.27 11.96 -2.24
C LYS A 57 19.26 12.31 -1.16
N LYS A 58 19.15 13.59 -0.79
CA LYS A 58 18.14 14.08 0.17
C LYS A 58 16.71 13.80 -0.31
N HIS A 59 16.41 14.08 -1.57
CA HIS A 59 15.09 13.77 -2.13
C HIS A 59 14.79 12.27 -2.12
N LEU A 60 15.76 11.42 -2.49
CA LEU A 60 15.59 9.97 -2.45
C LEU A 60 15.42 9.44 -1.02
N LEU A 61 16.06 10.07 -0.02
CA LEU A 61 15.85 9.73 1.40
C LEU A 61 14.43 10.04 1.87
N ILE A 62 13.91 11.22 1.52
CA ILE A 62 12.53 11.60 1.84
C ILE A 62 11.55 10.62 1.18
N LEU A 63 11.74 10.35 -0.11
CA LEU A 63 10.87 9.46 -0.84
C LEU A 63 10.93 8.01 -0.31
N GLU A 64 12.11 7.54 0.10
CA GLU A 64 12.23 6.22 0.74
C GLU A 64 11.40 6.12 2.02
N ASP A 65 11.45 7.16 2.86
CA ASP A 65 10.70 7.23 4.12
C ASP A 65 9.20 7.26 3.86
N GLU A 66 8.74 8.11 2.94
CA GLU A 66 7.33 8.20 2.55
C GLU A 66 6.78 6.86 2.02
N VAL A 67 7.52 6.19 1.13
CA VAL A 67 7.13 4.88 0.59
C VAL A 67 7.13 3.80 1.68
N SER A 68 8.07 3.87 2.62
CA SER A 68 8.14 2.93 3.75
C SER A 68 6.95 3.10 4.70
N GLN A 69 6.55 4.35 4.99
CA GLN A 69 5.37 4.67 5.80
C GLN A 69 4.07 4.23 5.12
N ALA A 70 3.97 4.41 3.80
CA ALA A 70 2.82 3.92 3.03
C ALA A 70 2.69 2.39 3.10
N LEU A 71 3.80 1.65 2.97
CA LEU A 71 3.81 0.19 3.11
C LEU A 71 3.38 -0.26 4.52
N GLU A 72 3.83 0.44 5.55
CA GLU A 72 3.44 0.14 6.93
C GLU A 72 1.96 0.45 7.19
N SER A 73 1.45 1.51 6.57
CA SER A 73 0.02 1.85 6.64
C SER A 73 -0.85 0.78 5.97
N ILE A 74 -0.43 0.24 4.81
CA ILE A 74 -1.12 -0.89 4.16
C ILE A 74 -1.06 -2.13 5.05
N ARG A 75 0.09 -2.44 5.64
CA ARG A 75 0.23 -3.57 6.59
C ARG A 75 -0.68 -3.44 7.78
N THR A 76 -0.82 -2.24 8.32
CA THR A 76 -1.73 -1.95 9.42
C THR A 76 -3.16 -2.23 8.96
N LEU A 77 -3.58 -1.63 7.84
CA LEU A 77 -4.93 -1.81 7.28
C LEU A 77 -5.29 -3.29 7.07
N VAL A 78 -4.44 -4.07 6.39
CA VAL A 78 -4.75 -5.48 6.09
C VAL A 78 -4.83 -6.36 7.33
N ASN A 79 -4.17 -5.97 8.42
CA ASN A 79 -4.19 -6.69 9.69
C ASN A 79 -5.24 -6.16 10.66
N MET A 80 -5.97 -5.10 10.32
CA MET A 80 -7.09 -4.64 11.14
C MET A 80 -8.12 -5.76 11.25
N THR A 81 -8.58 -6.01 12.47
CA THR A 81 -9.69 -6.93 12.71
C THR A 81 -10.99 -6.21 12.37
N VAL A 82 -11.80 -6.83 11.52
CA VAL A 82 -13.17 -6.39 11.26
C VAL A 82 -14.13 -7.18 12.15
N SER A 83 -15.25 -6.53 12.51
CA SER A 83 -16.21 -6.92 13.54
C SER A 83 -16.45 -8.43 13.70
N GLU A 84 -16.48 -8.91 14.94
CA GLU A 84 -16.85 -10.30 15.30
C GLU A 84 -18.35 -10.58 15.10
N GLU A 85 -19.17 -9.52 14.96
CA GLU A 85 -20.62 -9.61 14.89
C GLU A 85 -21.17 -9.73 13.46
N LEU A 86 -20.32 -9.55 12.44
CA LEU A 86 -20.71 -9.56 11.03
C LEU A 86 -19.98 -10.68 10.29
N SER A 87 -20.71 -11.37 9.42
CA SER A 87 -20.06 -12.17 8.37
C SER A 87 -19.30 -11.27 7.38
N ASP A 88 -18.34 -11.83 6.65
CA ASP A 88 -17.59 -11.11 5.60
C ASP A 88 -18.54 -10.53 4.53
N GLU A 89 -19.62 -11.24 4.20
CA GLU A 89 -20.63 -10.79 3.23
C GLU A 89 -21.42 -9.57 3.74
N GLU A 90 -21.85 -9.59 5.01
CA GLU A 90 -22.54 -8.47 5.65
C GLU A 90 -21.62 -7.25 5.80
N PHE A 91 -20.35 -7.48 6.14
CA PHE A 91 -19.35 -6.42 6.19
C PHE A 91 -19.21 -5.72 4.82
N ASN A 92 -19.07 -6.48 3.74
CA ASN A 92 -18.99 -5.89 2.38
C ASN A 92 -20.27 -5.14 2.02
N ALA A 93 -21.44 -5.73 2.26
CA ALA A 93 -22.72 -5.13 1.87
C ALA A 93 -22.97 -3.80 2.58
N ILE A 94 -22.66 -3.72 3.88
CA ILE A 94 -22.83 -2.49 4.68
C ILE A 94 -21.81 -1.41 4.28
N ASN A 95 -20.59 -1.83 3.88
CA ASN A 95 -19.48 -0.92 3.59
C ASN A 95 -19.22 -0.71 2.09
N GLN A 96 -20.12 -1.15 1.21
CA GLN A 96 -19.88 -1.20 -0.23
C GLN A 96 -19.37 0.12 -0.82
N GLU A 97 -20.04 1.23 -0.52
CA GLU A 97 -19.66 2.56 -1.02
C GLU A 97 -18.29 3.02 -0.52
N ASN A 98 -17.98 2.73 0.75
CA ASN A 98 -16.69 3.06 1.36
C ASN A 98 -15.57 2.21 0.76
N LEU A 99 -15.82 0.92 0.54
CA LEU A 99 -14.86 -0.01 -0.07
C LEU A 99 -14.59 0.35 -1.53
N GLU A 100 -15.63 0.73 -2.29
CA GLU A 100 -15.48 1.20 -3.66
C GLU A 100 -14.69 2.51 -3.76
N SER A 101 -14.97 3.46 -2.86
CA SER A 101 -14.20 4.71 -2.76
C SER A 101 -12.74 4.44 -2.43
N LEU A 102 -12.48 3.54 -1.47
CA LEU A 102 -11.12 3.18 -1.08
C LEU A 102 -10.38 2.45 -2.20
N ARG A 103 -11.08 1.57 -2.94
CA ARG A 103 -10.54 0.90 -4.14
C ARG A 103 -10.13 1.92 -5.20
N GLN A 104 -10.97 2.92 -5.48
CA GLN A 104 -10.62 3.98 -6.44
C GLN A 104 -9.36 4.73 -6.00
N VAL A 105 -9.23 5.03 -4.70
CA VAL A 105 -8.01 5.65 -4.16
C VAL A 105 -6.78 4.76 -4.38
N PHE A 106 -6.89 3.44 -4.20
CA PHE A 106 -5.77 2.54 -4.49
C PHE A 106 -5.41 2.48 -5.96
N ASP A 107 -6.39 2.38 -6.85
CA ASP A 107 -6.16 2.37 -8.29
C ASP A 107 -5.50 3.68 -8.77
N ASP A 108 -5.98 4.83 -8.28
CA ASP A 108 -5.37 6.14 -8.57
C ASP A 108 -3.90 6.21 -8.09
N ASN A 109 -3.59 5.62 -6.93
CA ASN A 109 -2.24 5.59 -6.41
C ASN A 109 -1.33 4.62 -7.18
N ILE A 110 -1.85 3.46 -7.62
CA ILE A 110 -1.14 2.54 -8.52
C ILE A 110 -0.74 3.26 -9.80
N ASP A 111 -1.64 4.07 -10.37
CA ASP A 111 -1.38 4.85 -11.58
C ASP A 111 -0.33 5.94 -11.35
N LYS A 112 -0.41 6.66 -10.23
CA LYS A 112 0.59 7.67 -9.86
C LYS A 112 1.98 7.04 -9.69
N ILE A 113 2.08 5.92 -8.97
CA ILE A 113 3.35 5.19 -8.78
C ILE A 113 3.90 4.71 -10.13
N THR A 114 3.04 4.16 -10.99
CA THR A 114 3.45 3.71 -12.32
C THR A 114 3.98 4.85 -13.17
N LYS A 115 3.41 6.05 -13.06
CA LYS A 115 3.94 7.25 -13.74
C LYS A 115 5.27 7.70 -13.13
N LEU A 116 5.42 7.66 -11.81
CA LEU A 116 6.67 7.98 -11.12
C LEU A 116 7.80 7.03 -11.58
N GLN A 117 7.57 5.71 -11.55
CA GLN A 117 8.55 4.72 -12.01
C GLN A 117 9.01 4.95 -13.46
N LYS A 118 8.13 5.44 -14.34
CA LYS A 118 8.49 5.78 -15.72
C LYS A 118 9.31 7.07 -15.85
N ALA A 119 9.16 7.98 -14.89
CA ALA A 119 9.90 9.24 -14.86
C ALA A 119 11.27 9.11 -14.15
N PHE A 120 11.48 8.01 -13.43
CA PHE A 120 12.74 7.62 -12.80
C PHE A 120 13.76 7.10 -13.80
#